data_AF-A0A919EPD3-F1
#
_entry.id   AF-A0A919EPD3-F1
#
_cell.length_a   1.000
_cell.length_b   1.000
_cell.length_c   1.000
_cell.angle_alpha   90.00
_cell.angle_beta   90.00
_cell.angle_gamma   90.00
#
_symmetry.space_group_name_H-M   'P 1'
#
loop_
_entity.id
_entity.type
_entity.pdbx_description
1 polymer ?
#
loop_
_entity_poly.entity_id
_entity_poly.type
_entity_poly.pdbx_seq_one_letter_code
_entity_poly.pdbx_strand_id
1 'polypeptide(L)'
;MGKRNVTDDGQGPAEARRAHGQDTCAAHPGTDGGRPSAPAAHAAAVFRAAGARDVLELGSGHGRDALYFAREGFAVRATCFSATGPERLRAAAVRQGVDGRVTAEAYDVRDPLPLPDDSVDAVFAHMPPATALSTGEIRALAGEVRRVLRPGGTFVHTVRHTGDAHGGGGIPHGGDSREHGGSAARFLPRDLADALAEGWTLDEVHAFEEGDPPRRLWRVTQSLPPVAAAPDITVDGTGLLCVTLLLRLRKQIDDAAPGTVVHVVATDPAAPLDLPAWCHMTGHDYLGPVPGERPVYALRLTAGAVATRPDAPWHPAGPQEAADGPRETPRRPGPRRSGAPSGTVPDR
;
A
#
# COMPACT_ATOMS: atom_id res chain seq x y z
N MET A 1 27.33 -52.13 2.92
CA MET A 1 27.34 -51.18 1.78
C MET A 1 26.00 -51.33 1.08
N GLY A 2 25.18 -50.27 1.05
CA GLY A 2 23.84 -50.33 0.43
C GLY A 2 22.89 -49.31 1.06
N LYS A 3 23.10 -48.02 0.74
CA LYS A 3 22.20 -46.93 1.12
C LYS A 3 20.86 -47.14 0.42
N ARG A 4 19.77 -47.25 1.18
CA ARG A 4 18.41 -47.12 0.64
C ARG A 4 18.15 -45.63 0.39
N ASN A 5 17.99 -45.26 -0.86
CA ASN A 5 17.56 -43.94 -1.27
C ASN A 5 16.18 -43.66 -0.67
N VAL A 6 16.10 -42.59 0.12
CA VAL A 6 14.85 -41.92 0.47
C VAL A 6 14.44 -41.17 -0.78
N THR A 7 13.41 -41.66 -1.48
CA THR A 7 12.75 -40.89 -2.54
C THR A 7 11.83 -39.86 -1.89
N ASP A 8 11.94 -38.66 -2.43
CA ASP A 8 11.23 -37.43 -2.13
C ASP A 8 9.71 -37.57 -2.35
N ASP A 9 8.94 -37.61 -1.25
CA ASP A 9 7.47 -37.66 -1.24
C ASP A 9 6.83 -36.25 -1.22
N GLY A 10 7.57 -35.18 -1.56
CA GLY A 10 7.10 -33.80 -1.48
C GLY A 10 6.37 -33.25 -2.72
N GLN A 11 6.56 -33.85 -3.91
CA GLN A 11 6.12 -33.27 -5.19
C GLN A 11 4.75 -33.76 -5.71
N GLY A 12 4.33 -34.98 -5.35
CA GLY A 12 3.09 -35.59 -5.84
C GLY A 12 1.77 -34.83 -5.55
N PRO A 13 1.57 -34.22 -4.36
CA PRO A 13 0.30 -33.56 -4.03
C PRO A 13 0.08 -32.23 -4.77
N ALA A 14 1.16 -31.51 -5.09
CA ALA A 14 1.09 -30.20 -5.74
C ALA A 14 0.75 -30.34 -7.23
N GLU A 15 1.36 -31.31 -7.92
CA GLU A 15 1.07 -31.61 -9.33
C GLU A 15 -0.33 -32.19 -9.54
N ALA A 16 -0.78 -33.07 -8.65
CA ALA A 16 -2.16 -33.59 -8.69
C ALA A 16 -3.21 -32.48 -8.48
N ARG A 17 -2.93 -31.51 -7.59
CA ARG A 17 -3.76 -30.31 -7.41
C ARG A 17 -3.74 -29.38 -8.62
N ARG A 18 -2.58 -29.26 -9.29
CA ARG A 18 -2.43 -28.50 -10.53
C ARG A 18 -3.29 -29.11 -11.65
N ALA A 19 -3.26 -30.42 -11.82
CA ALA A 19 -4.11 -31.12 -12.79
C ALA A 19 -5.61 -30.92 -12.49
N HIS A 20 -6.02 -31.10 -11.23
CA HIS A 20 -7.42 -30.92 -10.82
C HIS A 20 -7.94 -29.49 -11.08
N GLY A 21 -7.12 -28.46 -10.83
CA GLY A 21 -7.47 -27.06 -11.09
C GLY A 21 -7.63 -26.72 -12.58
N GLN A 22 -6.86 -27.39 -13.45
CA GLN A 22 -7.02 -27.27 -14.90
C GLN A 22 -8.33 -27.93 -15.38
N ASP A 23 -8.65 -29.11 -14.86
CA ASP A 23 -9.89 -29.83 -15.20
C ASP A 23 -11.15 -29.09 -14.74
N THR A 24 -11.15 -28.48 -13.55
CA THR A 24 -12.30 -27.68 -13.07
C THR A 24 -12.51 -26.42 -13.89
N CYS A 25 -11.44 -25.77 -14.35
CA CYS A 25 -11.53 -24.64 -15.28
C CYS A 25 -12.06 -25.06 -16.65
N ALA A 26 -11.68 -26.24 -17.14
CA ALA A 26 -12.14 -26.77 -18.43
C ALA A 26 -13.61 -27.21 -18.40
N ALA A 27 -14.09 -27.74 -17.27
CA ALA A 27 -15.42 -28.32 -17.12
C ALA A 27 -16.57 -27.31 -16.94
N HIS A 28 -16.28 -26.06 -16.54
CA HIS A 28 -17.29 -25.01 -16.39
C HIS A 28 -17.15 -23.99 -17.54
N PRO A 29 -17.92 -24.12 -18.63
CA PRO A 29 -17.92 -23.10 -19.68
C PRO A 29 -18.43 -21.79 -19.09
N GLY A 30 -17.52 -20.89 -18.73
CA GLY A 30 -17.86 -19.55 -18.28
C GLY A 30 -18.65 -18.83 -19.36
N THR A 31 -19.67 -18.08 -18.96
CA THR A 31 -20.38 -17.18 -19.86
C THR A 31 -19.48 -15.99 -20.20
N ASP A 32 -18.77 -16.07 -21.33
CA ASP A 32 -18.01 -14.96 -21.89
C ASP A 32 -18.90 -13.70 -21.96
N GLY A 33 -18.63 -12.69 -21.13
CA GLY A 33 -19.36 -11.41 -21.14
C GLY A 33 -20.62 -11.32 -20.27
N GLY A 34 -20.78 -12.17 -19.26
CA GLY A 34 -21.85 -12.05 -18.25
C GLY A 34 -21.76 -10.78 -17.37
N ARG A 35 -22.74 -10.60 -16.46
CA ARG A 35 -22.67 -9.57 -15.41
C ARG A 35 -21.42 -9.81 -14.54
N PRO A 36 -20.71 -8.75 -14.11
CA PRO A 36 -19.57 -8.90 -13.21
C PRO A 36 -20.01 -9.55 -11.89
N SER A 37 -19.05 -10.11 -11.16
CA SER A 37 -19.28 -10.46 -9.76
C SER A 37 -19.61 -9.23 -8.92
N ALA A 38 -20.36 -9.43 -7.83
CA ALA A 38 -20.63 -8.33 -6.90
C ALA A 38 -19.33 -7.73 -6.30
N PRO A 39 -18.29 -8.53 -5.97
CA PRO A 39 -16.97 -8.02 -5.63
C PRO A 39 -16.31 -7.19 -6.74
N ALA A 40 -16.39 -7.60 -8.01
CA ALA A 40 -15.77 -6.84 -9.11
C ALA A 40 -16.48 -5.50 -9.33
N ALA A 41 -17.81 -5.45 -9.24
CA ALA A 41 -18.57 -4.20 -9.31
C ALA A 41 -18.15 -3.21 -8.22
N HIS A 42 -17.99 -3.70 -6.98
CA HIS A 42 -17.46 -2.90 -5.86
C HIS A 42 -16.02 -2.45 -6.12
N ALA A 43 -15.16 -3.38 -6.52
CA ALA A 43 -13.75 -3.10 -6.79
C ALA A 43 -13.60 -1.99 -7.84
N ALA A 44 -14.38 -2.01 -8.92
CA ALA A 44 -14.34 -0.95 -9.93
C ALA A 44 -14.72 0.42 -9.36
N ALA A 45 -15.68 0.50 -8.45
CA ALA A 45 -16.05 1.75 -7.78
C ALA A 45 -14.93 2.25 -6.86
N VAL A 46 -14.33 1.37 -6.08
CA VAL A 46 -13.20 1.68 -5.19
C VAL A 46 -11.97 2.13 -6.01
N PHE A 47 -11.59 1.37 -7.03
CA PHE A 47 -10.45 1.66 -7.89
C PHE A 47 -10.60 3.02 -8.59
N ARG A 48 -11.81 3.34 -9.06
CA ARG A 48 -12.11 4.64 -9.65
C ARG A 48 -11.98 5.77 -8.64
N ALA A 49 -12.49 5.60 -7.42
CA ALA A 49 -12.36 6.60 -6.36
C ALA A 49 -10.90 6.82 -5.95
N ALA A 50 -10.08 5.77 -5.99
CA ALA A 50 -8.64 5.81 -5.75
C ALA A 50 -7.83 6.35 -6.94
N GLY A 51 -8.45 6.64 -8.10
CA GLY A 51 -7.77 7.12 -9.30
C GLY A 51 -6.92 6.06 -10.01
N ALA A 52 -7.16 4.77 -9.74
CA ALA A 52 -6.42 3.67 -10.35
C ALA A 52 -6.67 3.59 -11.86
N ARG A 53 -5.62 3.23 -12.61
CA ARG A 53 -5.65 3.01 -14.07
C ARG A 53 -5.16 1.62 -14.44
N ASP A 54 -4.10 1.17 -13.78
CA ASP A 54 -3.45 -0.13 -13.99
C ASP A 54 -3.97 -1.15 -12.96
N VAL A 55 -4.77 -2.13 -13.42
CA VAL A 55 -5.39 -3.17 -12.57
C VAL A 55 -4.80 -4.54 -12.88
N LEU A 56 -4.28 -5.22 -11.86
CA LEU A 56 -3.92 -6.63 -11.93
C LEU A 56 -5.06 -7.51 -11.40
N GLU A 57 -5.55 -8.43 -12.21
CA GLU A 57 -6.49 -9.45 -11.79
C GLU A 57 -5.78 -10.79 -11.58
N LEU A 58 -5.93 -11.34 -10.38
CA LEU A 58 -5.42 -12.65 -10.00
C LEU A 58 -6.51 -13.70 -10.14
N GLY A 59 -6.22 -14.76 -10.89
CA GLY A 59 -7.14 -15.89 -11.07
C GLY A 59 -8.39 -15.54 -11.90
N SER A 60 -8.19 -14.82 -12.99
CA SER A 60 -9.26 -14.33 -13.89
C SER A 60 -10.16 -15.41 -14.49
N GLY A 61 -9.72 -16.68 -14.51
CA GLY A 61 -10.48 -17.80 -15.04
C GLY A 61 -10.83 -17.58 -16.52
N HIS A 62 -12.11 -17.37 -16.80
CA HIS A 62 -12.64 -17.06 -18.15
C HIS A 62 -12.65 -15.56 -18.48
N GLY A 63 -12.25 -14.70 -17.54
CA GLY A 63 -12.11 -13.26 -17.74
C GLY A 63 -13.41 -12.45 -17.61
N ARG A 64 -14.42 -12.98 -16.91
CA ARG A 64 -15.68 -12.27 -16.63
C ARG A 64 -15.43 -10.88 -16.03
N ASP A 65 -14.63 -10.85 -14.98
CA ASP A 65 -14.36 -9.62 -14.22
C ASP A 65 -13.30 -8.77 -14.95
N ALA A 66 -12.30 -9.38 -15.60
CA ALA A 66 -11.32 -8.70 -16.45
C ALA A 66 -11.95 -7.88 -17.56
N LEU A 67 -12.90 -8.47 -18.30
CA LEU A 67 -13.63 -7.80 -19.37
C LEU A 67 -14.54 -6.69 -18.84
N TYR A 68 -15.06 -6.83 -17.62
CA TYR A 68 -15.80 -5.76 -16.96
C TYR A 68 -14.88 -4.59 -16.61
N PHE A 69 -13.74 -4.81 -15.95
CA PHE A 69 -12.79 -3.75 -15.63
C PHE A 69 -12.30 -3.01 -16.90
N ALA A 70 -12.04 -3.74 -17.98
CA ALA A 70 -11.64 -3.13 -19.25
C ALA A 70 -12.73 -2.19 -19.82
N ARG A 71 -14.01 -2.59 -19.74
CA ARG A 71 -15.15 -1.75 -20.15
C ARG A 71 -15.36 -0.54 -19.24
N GLU A 72 -15.02 -0.66 -17.97
CA GLU A 72 -15.02 0.45 -17.00
C GLU A 72 -13.85 1.44 -17.21
N GLY A 73 -12.95 1.14 -18.15
CA GLY A 73 -11.87 2.02 -18.61
C GLY A 73 -10.48 1.67 -18.09
N PHE A 74 -10.34 0.65 -17.26
CA PHE A 74 -9.05 0.25 -16.68
C PHE A 74 -8.16 -0.47 -17.71
N ALA A 75 -6.84 -0.31 -17.57
CA ALA A 75 -5.86 -1.18 -18.21
C ALA A 75 -5.69 -2.43 -17.33
N VAL A 76 -6.08 -3.59 -17.85
CA VAL A 76 -6.18 -4.83 -17.09
C VAL A 76 -5.06 -5.78 -17.50
N ARG A 77 -4.30 -6.25 -16.51
CA ARG A 77 -3.42 -7.41 -16.62
C ARG A 77 -4.07 -8.57 -15.88
N ALA A 78 -4.53 -9.57 -16.61
CA ALA A 78 -5.21 -10.73 -16.06
C ALA A 78 -4.27 -11.94 -16.01
N THR A 79 -4.18 -12.58 -14.86
CA THR A 79 -3.47 -13.86 -14.71
C THR A 79 -4.47 -15.00 -14.60
N CYS A 80 -4.17 -16.13 -15.22
CA CYS A 80 -5.00 -17.32 -15.15
C CYS A 80 -4.13 -18.55 -14.98
N PHE A 81 -4.51 -19.47 -14.08
CA PHE A 81 -3.77 -20.71 -13.89
C PHE A 81 -3.87 -21.67 -15.09
N SER A 82 -4.95 -21.57 -15.88
CA SER A 82 -5.14 -22.37 -17.09
C SER A 82 -4.33 -21.82 -18.25
N ALA A 83 -3.63 -22.71 -18.98
CA ALA A 83 -2.92 -22.36 -20.20
C ALA A 83 -3.84 -21.80 -21.30
N THR A 84 -5.12 -22.21 -21.33
CA THR A 84 -6.09 -21.80 -22.36
C THR A 84 -6.92 -20.56 -21.96
N GLY A 85 -6.92 -20.19 -20.67
CA GLY A 85 -7.66 -19.04 -20.16
C GLY A 85 -7.29 -17.71 -20.85
N PRO A 86 -5.99 -17.38 -20.97
CA PRO A 86 -5.54 -16.15 -21.61
C PRO A 86 -5.96 -16.02 -23.07
N GLU A 87 -5.92 -17.11 -23.85
CA GLU A 87 -6.34 -17.11 -25.25
C GLU A 87 -7.84 -16.81 -25.39
N ARG A 88 -8.65 -17.45 -24.54
CA ARG A 88 -10.10 -17.21 -24.50
C ARG A 88 -10.43 -15.78 -24.10
N LEU A 89 -9.77 -15.26 -23.05
CA LEU A 89 -9.94 -13.89 -22.60
C LEU A 89 -9.57 -12.89 -23.70
N ARG A 90 -8.42 -13.04 -24.35
CA ARG A 90 -8.00 -12.16 -25.45
C ARG A 90 -9.00 -12.20 -26.61
N ALA A 91 -9.47 -13.38 -27.00
CA ALA A 91 -10.49 -13.51 -28.04
C ALA A 91 -11.82 -12.83 -27.66
N ALA A 92 -12.24 -12.95 -26.40
CA ALA A 92 -13.42 -12.25 -25.89
C ALA A 92 -13.23 -10.73 -25.83
N ALA A 93 -12.03 -10.26 -25.47
CA ALA A 93 -11.69 -8.84 -25.46
C ALA A 93 -11.78 -8.22 -26.85
N VAL A 94 -11.29 -8.93 -27.89
CA VAL A 94 -11.44 -8.50 -29.29
C VAL A 94 -12.92 -8.42 -29.69
N ARG A 95 -13.72 -9.44 -29.38
CA ARG A 95 -15.17 -9.44 -29.69
C ARG A 95 -15.92 -8.29 -29.02
N GLN A 96 -15.45 -7.84 -27.86
CA GLN A 96 -16.04 -6.74 -27.10
C GLN A 96 -15.40 -5.37 -27.38
N GLY A 97 -14.37 -5.30 -28.25
CA GLY A 97 -13.67 -4.06 -28.59
C GLY A 97 -12.87 -3.44 -27.44
N VAL A 98 -12.39 -4.27 -26.51
CA VAL A 98 -11.60 -3.85 -25.33
C VAL A 98 -10.21 -4.47 -25.29
N ASP A 99 -9.76 -5.09 -26.38
CA ASP A 99 -8.46 -5.75 -26.52
C ASP A 99 -7.27 -4.79 -26.30
N GLY A 100 -7.41 -3.51 -26.65
CA GLY A 100 -6.41 -2.48 -26.34
C GLY A 100 -6.21 -2.19 -24.85
N ARG A 101 -7.05 -2.77 -23.97
CA ARG A 101 -7.01 -2.60 -22.51
C ARG A 101 -6.72 -3.89 -21.76
N VAL A 102 -6.67 -5.04 -22.43
CA VAL A 102 -6.56 -6.35 -21.77
C VAL A 102 -5.28 -7.05 -22.19
N THR A 103 -4.40 -7.29 -21.23
CA THR A 103 -3.34 -8.30 -21.33
C THR A 103 -3.70 -9.48 -20.46
N ALA A 104 -3.40 -10.70 -20.91
CA ALA A 104 -3.73 -11.92 -20.19
C ALA A 104 -2.55 -12.87 -20.25
N GLU A 105 -2.21 -13.57 -19.18
CA GLU A 105 -1.08 -14.50 -19.13
C GLU A 105 -1.40 -15.74 -18.28
N ALA A 106 -0.84 -16.88 -18.69
CA ALA A 106 -0.96 -18.13 -17.94
C ALA A 106 0.06 -18.08 -16.81
N TYR A 107 -0.41 -18.15 -15.56
CA TYR A 107 0.42 -17.87 -14.40
C TYR A 107 -0.11 -18.58 -13.14
N ASP A 108 0.80 -19.23 -12.39
CA ASP A 108 0.51 -19.81 -11.09
C ASP A 108 0.83 -18.78 -10.00
N VAL A 109 -0.19 -18.34 -9.27
CA VAL A 109 -0.06 -17.33 -8.19
C VAL A 109 0.84 -17.78 -7.03
N ARG A 110 1.28 -19.03 -7.02
CA ARG A 110 2.28 -19.56 -6.08
C ARG A 110 3.71 -19.13 -6.44
N ASP A 111 3.96 -18.76 -7.69
CA ASP A 111 5.25 -18.26 -8.15
C ASP A 111 5.31 -16.71 -7.97
N PRO A 112 6.52 -16.10 -7.85
CA PRO A 112 6.68 -14.65 -7.71
C PRO A 112 6.19 -13.85 -8.92
N LEU A 113 5.26 -12.92 -8.72
CA LEU A 113 4.57 -12.19 -9.79
C LEU A 113 5.58 -11.58 -10.78
N PRO A 114 5.38 -11.74 -12.10
CA PRO A 114 6.38 -11.38 -13.12
C PRO A 114 6.33 -9.88 -13.44
N LEU A 115 6.22 -9.06 -12.40
CA LEU A 115 5.99 -7.63 -12.46
C LEU A 115 7.05 -6.88 -11.64
N PRO A 116 7.46 -5.68 -12.08
CA PRO A 116 8.28 -4.81 -11.26
C PRO A 116 7.55 -4.37 -9.99
N ASP A 117 8.33 -3.91 -9.03
CA ASP A 117 7.83 -3.24 -7.84
C ASP A 117 7.06 -1.97 -8.25
N ASP A 118 6.03 -1.60 -7.48
CA ASP A 118 5.24 -0.37 -7.69
C ASP A 118 4.69 -0.19 -9.12
N SER A 119 4.33 -1.29 -9.78
CA SER A 119 3.96 -1.31 -11.20
C SER A 119 2.46 -1.24 -11.49
N VAL A 120 1.60 -1.48 -10.50
CA VAL A 120 0.14 -1.43 -10.64
C VAL A 120 -0.53 -0.55 -9.60
N ASP A 121 -1.66 0.06 -9.95
CA ASP A 121 -2.44 0.92 -9.05
C ASP A 121 -3.39 0.10 -8.16
N ALA A 122 -3.89 -1.01 -8.68
CA ALA A 122 -4.87 -1.83 -8.00
C ALA A 122 -4.70 -3.32 -8.31
N VAL A 123 -5.07 -4.16 -7.34
CA VAL A 123 -5.12 -5.61 -7.49
C VAL A 123 -6.51 -6.11 -7.13
N PHE A 124 -7.03 -7.04 -7.92
CA PHE A 124 -8.29 -7.74 -7.67
C PHE A 124 -8.06 -9.25 -7.64
N ALA A 125 -8.57 -9.93 -6.60
CA ALA A 125 -8.50 -11.39 -6.50
C ALA A 125 -9.84 -11.97 -6.04
N HIS A 126 -10.58 -12.55 -6.98
CA HIS A 126 -11.84 -13.23 -6.70
C HIS A 126 -11.69 -14.72 -6.99
N MET A 127 -11.01 -15.41 -6.08
CA MET A 127 -10.53 -16.77 -6.30
C MET A 127 -11.62 -17.82 -6.02
N PRO A 128 -11.88 -18.75 -6.95
CA PRO A 128 -12.81 -19.86 -6.75
C PRO A 128 -12.24 -20.94 -5.78
N PRO A 129 -13.09 -21.84 -5.27
CA PRO A 129 -12.77 -22.90 -4.30
C PRO A 129 -11.59 -23.85 -4.58
N ALA A 130 -10.95 -23.78 -5.75
CA ALA A 130 -9.91 -24.73 -6.16
C ALA A 130 -8.48 -24.31 -5.79
N THR A 131 -8.25 -23.07 -5.34
CA THR A 131 -6.95 -22.68 -4.80
C THR A 131 -6.82 -23.10 -3.34
N ALA A 132 -6.40 -24.35 -3.15
CA ALA A 132 -5.90 -24.84 -1.87
C ALA A 132 -4.50 -24.26 -1.59
N LEU A 133 -4.41 -22.94 -1.40
CA LEU A 133 -3.18 -22.29 -0.94
C LEU A 133 -2.97 -22.58 0.55
N SER A 134 -1.75 -22.96 0.90
CA SER A 134 -1.28 -23.02 2.28
C SER A 134 -1.17 -21.61 2.89
N THR A 135 -1.08 -21.54 4.22
CA THR A 135 -0.89 -20.25 4.92
C THR A 135 0.40 -19.57 4.46
N GLY A 136 1.46 -20.34 4.19
CA GLY A 136 2.71 -19.83 3.66
C GLY A 136 2.54 -19.22 2.27
N GLU A 137 1.83 -19.90 1.38
CA GLU A 137 1.56 -19.40 0.02
C GLU A 137 0.64 -18.18 0.02
N ILE A 138 -0.34 -18.11 0.93
CA ILE A 138 -1.18 -16.91 1.11
C ILE A 138 -0.34 -15.71 1.56
N ARG A 139 0.58 -15.91 2.51
CA ARG A 139 1.50 -14.85 2.97
C ARG A 139 2.47 -14.42 1.87
N ALA A 140 3.01 -15.39 1.12
CA ALA A 140 3.89 -15.11 -0.01
C ALA A 140 3.16 -14.30 -1.09
N LEU A 141 1.95 -14.72 -1.45
CA LEU A 141 1.11 -13.99 -2.40
C LEU A 141 0.79 -12.57 -1.92
N ALA A 142 0.42 -12.40 -0.65
CA ALA A 142 0.16 -11.07 -0.10
C ALA A 142 1.41 -10.17 -0.10
N GLY A 143 2.59 -10.75 0.15
CA GLY A 143 3.88 -10.06 0.00
C GLY A 143 4.14 -9.63 -1.44
N GLU A 144 3.86 -10.50 -2.40
CA GLU A 144 3.99 -10.18 -3.83
C GLU A 144 2.98 -9.12 -4.29
N VAL A 145 1.73 -9.19 -3.83
CA VAL A 145 0.72 -8.16 -4.09
C VAL A 145 1.18 -6.82 -3.52
N ARG A 146 1.71 -6.81 -2.28
CA ARG A 146 2.30 -5.60 -1.68
C ARG A 146 3.46 -5.06 -2.52
N ARG A 147 4.33 -5.93 -3.01
CA ARG A 147 5.52 -5.55 -3.80
C ARG A 147 5.14 -4.86 -5.10
N VAL A 148 4.15 -5.40 -5.83
CA VAL A 148 3.78 -4.88 -7.16
C VAL A 148 2.84 -3.68 -7.10
N LEU A 149 2.11 -3.49 -5.99
CA LEU A 149 1.24 -2.34 -5.79
C LEU A 149 2.05 -1.09 -5.52
N ARG A 150 1.70 0.00 -6.20
CA ARG A 150 2.17 1.34 -5.86
C ARG A 150 1.76 1.69 -4.43
N PRO A 151 2.50 2.58 -3.74
CA PRO A 151 2.07 3.11 -2.47
C PRO A 151 0.72 3.84 -2.59
N GLY A 152 -0.18 3.65 -1.62
CA GLY A 152 -1.58 4.10 -1.74
C GLY A 152 -2.45 3.22 -2.65
N GLY A 153 -1.87 2.23 -3.33
CA GLY A 153 -2.57 1.31 -4.20
C GLY A 153 -3.53 0.41 -3.42
N THR A 154 -4.59 -0.04 -4.10
CA THR A 154 -5.71 -0.74 -3.46
C THR A 154 -5.77 -2.21 -3.84
N PHE A 155 -6.00 -3.08 -2.86
CA PHE A 155 -6.25 -4.50 -3.04
C PHE A 155 -7.67 -4.86 -2.60
N VAL A 156 -8.45 -5.42 -3.52
CA VAL A 156 -9.77 -5.98 -3.22
C VAL A 156 -9.74 -7.49 -3.47
N HIS A 157 -10.06 -8.28 -2.46
CA HIS A 157 -10.09 -9.73 -2.60
C HIS A 157 -11.24 -10.39 -1.86
N THR A 158 -11.54 -11.63 -2.22
CA THR A 158 -12.55 -12.43 -1.52
C THR A 158 -11.96 -13.63 -0.80
N VAL A 159 -12.47 -13.93 0.39
CA VAL A 159 -12.09 -15.09 1.20
C VAL A 159 -13.33 -15.83 1.71
N ARG A 160 -13.23 -17.14 1.97
CA ARG A 160 -14.35 -17.93 2.50
C ARG A 160 -14.57 -17.69 3.99
N HIS A 161 -15.85 -17.57 4.36
CA HIS A 161 -16.30 -17.39 5.73
C HIS A 161 -16.26 -18.70 6.52
N THR A 162 -15.66 -18.69 7.72
CA THR A 162 -15.57 -19.84 8.64
C THR A 162 -16.93 -20.37 9.13
N GLY A 163 -18.00 -19.58 9.03
CA GLY A 163 -19.37 -19.96 9.41
C GLY A 163 -20.27 -20.38 8.24
N ASP A 164 -19.70 -20.82 7.12
CA ASP A 164 -20.47 -21.41 6.04
C ASP A 164 -21.03 -22.78 6.47
N ALA A 165 -22.32 -23.05 6.23
CA ALA A 165 -23.01 -24.27 6.70
C ALA A 165 -22.42 -25.59 6.18
N HIS A 166 -21.47 -25.52 5.24
CA HIS A 166 -20.71 -26.66 4.75
C HIS A 166 -19.51 -27.01 5.65
N GLY A 167 -19.11 -26.16 6.60
CA GLY A 167 -17.93 -26.35 7.47
C GLY A 167 -17.90 -27.63 8.31
N GLY A 168 -19.02 -28.36 8.42
CA GLY A 168 -19.11 -29.62 9.19
C GLY A 168 -18.91 -30.91 8.39
N GLY A 169 -18.94 -30.89 7.05
CA GLY A 169 -19.15 -32.11 6.25
C GLY A 169 -18.02 -32.56 5.31
N GLY A 170 -16.78 -32.09 5.49
CA GLY A 170 -15.68 -32.33 4.53
C GLY A 170 -14.53 -33.17 5.09
N ILE A 171 -13.85 -33.94 4.24
CA ILE A 171 -12.71 -34.78 4.65
C ILE A 171 -11.54 -33.86 5.02
N PRO A 172 -10.98 -33.93 6.24
CA PRO A 172 -9.84 -33.11 6.64
C PRO A 172 -8.59 -33.54 5.86
N HIS A 173 -7.82 -32.57 5.36
CA HIS A 173 -6.58 -32.80 4.60
C HIS A 173 -5.33 -32.19 5.25
N GLY A 174 -5.41 -31.86 6.55
CA GLY A 174 -4.35 -31.20 7.31
C GLY A 174 -4.44 -29.66 7.29
N GLY A 175 -4.25 -29.04 8.47
CA GLY A 175 -4.52 -27.62 8.70
C GLY A 175 -6.02 -27.27 8.62
N ASP A 176 -6.35 -26.01 8.31
CA ASP A 176 -7.76 -25.54 8.21
C ASP A 176 -8.44 -25.84 6.87
N SER A 177 -7.90 -26.79 6.11
CA SER A 177 -8.38 -27.16 4.77
C SER A 177 -9.37 -28.32 4.89
N ARG A 178 -10.56 -28.18 4.30
CA ARG A 178 -11.57 -29.25 4.20
C ARG A 178 -11.95 -29.50 2.75
N GLU A 179 -12.08 -30.76 2.38
CA GLU A 179 -12.52 -31.16 1.04
C GLU A 179 -14.03 -31.42 1.02
N HIS A 180 -14.74 -30.80 0.07
CA HIS A 180 -16.16 -31.03 -0.19
C HIS A 180 -16.37 -31.35 -1.66
N GLY A 181 -16.87 -32.55 -1.96
CA GLY A 181 -17.23 -32.95 -3.32
C GLY A 181 -16.07 -32.95 -4.31
N GLY A 182 -14.86 -33.28 -3.87
CA GLY A 182 -13.66 -33.29 -4.73
C GLY A 182 -12.89 -31.97 -4.81
N SER A 183 -13.30 -30.93 -4.07
CA SER A 183 -12.59 -29.64 -4.04
C SER A 183 -12.26 -29.19 -2.62
N ALA A 184 -10.99 -28.86 -2.38
CA ALA A 184 -10.47 -28.41 -1.09
C ALA A 184 -10.73 -26.91 -0.87
N ALA A 185 -11.62 -26.57 0.05
CA ALA A 185 -11.87 -25.20 0.49
C ALA A 185 -11.19 -24.93 1.83
N ARG A 186 -10.41 -23.85 1.91
CA ARG A 186 -9.84 -23.36 3.16
C ARG A 186 -10.67 -22.20 3.71
N PHE A 187 -10.89 -22.23 5.01
CA PHE A 187 -11.55 -21.16 5.76
C PHE A 187 -10.45 -20.26 6.34
N LEU A 188 -10.57 -18.93 6.23
CA LEU A 188 -9.59 -18.00 6.79
C LEU A 188 -9.92 -17.73 8.27
N PRO A 189 -9.12 -18.22 9.23
CA PRO A 189 -9.25 -17.79 10.62
C PRO A 189 -8.81 -16.33 10.77
N ARG A 190 -9.32 -15.63 11.81
CA ARG A 190 -9.13 -14.18 12.02
C ARG A 190 -7.65 -13.77 12.09
N ASP A 191 -6.81 -14.62 12.65
CA ASP A 191 -5.35 -14.45 12.74
C ASP A 191 -4.67 -14.40 11.36
N LEU A 192 -5.16 -15.12 10.36
CA LEU A 192 -4.66 -15.02 8.99
C LEU A 192 -5.15 -13.73 8.31
N ALA A 193 -6.36 -13.26 8.61
CA ALA A 193 -6.84 -11.95 8.15
C ALA A 193 -6.02 -10.81 8.80
N ASP A 194 -5.74 -10.88 10.10
CA ASP A 194 -4.92 -9.91 10.82
C ASP A 194 -3.48 -9.89 10.28
N ALA A 195 -2.93 -11.07 9.95
CA ALA A 195 -1.60 -11.16 9.35
C ALA A 195 -1.52 -10.71 7.89
N LEU A 196 -2.62 -10.80 7.14
CA LEU A 196 -2.75 -10.19 5.82
C LEU A 196 -2.91 -8.67 5.88
N ALA A 197 -3.32 -8.13 7.04
CA ALA A 197 -3.43 -6.71 7.31
C ALA A 197 -2.11 -6.07 7.81
N GLU A 198 -1.07 -6.86 8.12
CA GLU A 198 0.20 -6.32 8.61
C GLU A 198 0.89 -5.46 7.52
N GLY A 199 1.09 -4.17 7.81
CA GLY A 199 1.62 -3.20 6.87
C GLY A 199 0.59 -2.67 5.86
N TRP A 200 -0.68 -3.06 5.97
CA TRP A 200 -1.79 -2.57 5.17
C TRP A 200 -2.72 -1.68 6.01
N THR A 201 -3.44 -0.80 5.33
CA THR A 201 -4.61 -0.13 5.89
C THR A 201 -5.84 -0.97 5.54
N LEU A 202 -6.51 -1.53 6.55
CA LEU A 202 -7.75 -2.28 6.35
C LEU A 202 -8.93 -1.31 6.24
N ASP A 203 -9.46 -1.15 5.02
CA ASP A 203 -10.51 -0.18 4.72
C ASP A 203 -11.91 -0.75 4.96
N GLU A 204 -12.15 -2.00 4.53
CA GLU A 204 -13.47 -2.63 4.65
C GLU A 204 -13.39 -4.17 4.72
N VAL A 205 -14.23 -4.78 5.53
CA VAL A 205 -14.55 -6.22 5.49
C VAL A 205 -16.07 -6.39 5.40
N HIS A 206 -16.55 -6.93 4.30
CA HIS A 206 -17.98 -7.07 4.00
C HIS A 206 -18.37 -8.52 3.74
N ALA A 207 -19.33 -9.04 4.51
CA ALA A 207 -19.86 -10.37 4.30
C ALA A 207 -20.96 -10.38 3.25
N PHE A 208 -20.92 -11.34 2.31
CA PHE A 208 -21.93 -11.54 1.29
C PHE A 208 -22.09 -13.03 0.94
N GLU A 209 -23.15 -13.35 0.20
CA GLU A 209 -23.41 -14.72 -0.29
C GLU A 209 -23.37 -14.75 -1.82
N GLU A 210 -22.75 -15.78 -2.40
CA GLU A 210 -22.63 -15.92 -3.86
C GLU A 210 -22.67 -17.38 -4.33
N GLY A 211 -23.33 -17.59 -5.47
CA GLY A 211 -23.49 -18.89 -6.12
C GLY A 211 -24.77 -19.62 -5.72
N ASP A 212 -24.99 -20.77 -6.35
CA ASP A 212 -26.06 -21.71 -6.02
C ASP A 212 -25.44 -23.11 -5.86
N PRO A 213 -25.46 -23.73 -4.67
CA PRO A 213 -25.98 -23.16 -3.41
C PRO A 213 -25.18 -21.94 -2.91
N PRO A 214 -25.80 -21.06 -2.10
CA PRO A 214 -25.16 -19.83 -1.63
C PRO A 214 -23.95 -20.15 -0.72
N ARG A 215 -22.82 -19.51 -1.03
CA ARG A 215 -21.57 -19.60 -0.27
C ARG A 215 -21.31 -18.27 0.42
N ARG A 216 -20.99 -18.29 1.71
CA ARG A 216 -20.62 -17.09 2.47
C ARG A 216 -19.17 -16.75 2.24
N LEU A 217 -18.97 -15.53 1.77
CA LEU A 217 -17.67 -14.96 1.47
C LEU A 217 -17.52 -13.63 2.22
N TRP A 218 -16.28 -13.27 2.52
CA TRP A 218 -15.92 -11.90 2.84
C TRP A 218 -15.27 -11.27 1.63
N ARG A 219 -15.68 -10.06 1.31
CA ARG A 219 -14.93 -9.12 0.48
C ARG A 219 -14.10 -8.25 1.40
N VAL A 220 -12.80 -8.23 1.20
CA VAL A 220 -11.85 -7.39 1.93
C VAL A 220 -11.36 -6.31 0.98
N THR A 221 -11.38 -5.06 1.44
CA THR A 221 -10.74 -3.92 0.78
C THR A 221 -9.64 -3.43 1.70
N GLN A 222 -8.43 -3.35 1.18
CA GLN A 222 -7.28 -2.83 1.90
C GLN A 222 -6.39 -2.03 0.97
N SER A 223 -5.67 -1.07 1.51
CA SER A 223 -4.76 -0.22 0.77
C SER A 223 -3.36 -0.30 1.35
N LEU A 224 -2.36 -0.10 0.50
CA LEU A 224 -1.02 0.17 1.02
C LEU A 224 -1.03 1.55 1.64
N PRO A 225 -0.42 1.74 2.82
CA PRO A 225 -0.14 3.06 3.33
C PRO A 225 0.56 3.84 2.22
N PRO A 226 0.17 5.10 1.96
CA PRO A 226 0.95 5.93 1.08
C PRO A 226 2.39 5.93 1.58
N VAL A 227 3.35 5.74 0.68
CA VAL A 227 4.73 6.09 0.99
C VAL A 227 4.64 7.55 1.37
N ALA A 228 5.13 7.89 2.57
CA ALA A 228 5.29 9.28 2.94
C ALA A 228 6.05 9.92 1.78
N ALA A 229 5.35 10.80 1.06
CA ALA A 229 5.80 11.27 -0.24
C ALA A 229 7.27 11.71 -0.14
N ALA A 230 8.09 11.35 -1.12
CA ALA A 230 9.50 11.71 -1.10
C ALA A 230 9.64 13.21 -0.76
N PRO A 231 10.53 13.57 0.18
CA PRO A 231 10.55 14.94 0.66
C PRO A 231 11.06 15.86 -0.43
N ASP A 232 10.32 16.93 -0.67
CA ASP A 232 10.83 18.10 -1.38
C ASP A 232 11.91 18.81 -0.52
N ILE A 233 11.73 18.79 0.80
CA ILE A 233 12.66 19.36 1.78
C ILE A 233 12.92 18.35 2.91
N THR A 234 14.18 18.14 3.26
CA THR A 234 14.57 17.40 4.47
C THR A 234 15.13 18.35 5.52
N VAL A 235 14.50 18.37 6.70
CA VAL A 235 14.92 19.12 7.89
C VAL A 235 15.63 18.16 8.83
N ASP A 236 16.95 18.27 8.97
CA ASP A 236 17.71 17.49 9.94
C ASP A 236 17.70 18.16 11.32
N GLY A 237 16.89 17.60 12.21
CA GLY A 237 16.75 17.98 13.61
C GLY A 237 17.42 17.00 14.58
N THR A 238 18.32 16.14 14.10
CA THR A 238 19.04 15.18 14.95
C THR A 238 19.74 15.90 16.11
N GLY A 239 19.48 15.44 17.33
CA GLY A 239 20.03 16.02 18.56
C GLY A 239 19.42 17.36 19.01
N LEU A 240 18.43 17.90 18.28
CA LEU A 240 17.68 19.08 18.71
C LEU A 240 16.49 18.67 19.59
N LEU A 241 16.10 19.54 20.51
CA LEU A 241 14.94 19.36 21.39
C LEU A 241 13.86 20.40 21.06
N CYS A 242 12.59 19.99 21.15
CA CYS A 242 11.33 20.71 20.96
C CYS A 242 11.47 22.11 20.33
N VAL A 243 11.75 23.13 21.14
CA VAL A 243 11.85 24.54 20.70
C VAL A 243 12.86 24.73 19.56
N THR A 244 14.06 24.14 19.69
CA THR A 244 15.13 24.28 18.71
C THR A 244 14.81 23.52 17.41
N LEU A 245 14.10 22.40 17.51
CA LEU A 245 13.61 21.65 16.36
C LEU A 245 12.60 22.48 15.56
N LEU A 246 11.60 23.06 16.23
CA LEU A 246 10.57 23.88 15.60
C LEU A 246 11.13 25.16 14.99
N LEU A 247 12.09 25.81 15.65
CA LEU A 247 12.79 26.98 15.11
C LEU A 247 13.52 26.63 13.81
N ARG A 248 14.18 25.47 13.76
CA ARG A 248 14.89 25.00 12.56
C ARG A 248 13.93 24.66 11.44
N LEU A 249 12.87 23.90 11.75
CA LEU A 249 11.81 23.55 10.81
C LEU A 249 11.23 24.81 10.17
N ARG A 250 10.74 25.75 10.99
CA ARG A 250 10.16 27.02 10.52
C ARG A 250 11.10 27.78 9.60
N LYS A 251 12.38 27.90 9.97
CA LYS A 251 13.37 28.60 9.14
C LYS A 251 13.59 27.96 7.78
N GLN A 252 13.52 26.63 7.70
CA GLN A 252 13.80 25.89 6.46
C GLN A 252 12.60 25.85 5.50
N ILE A 253 11.39 26.15 5.97
CA ILE A 253 10.17 26.12 5.16
C ILE A 253 9.62 27.51 4.82
N ASP A 254 10.24 28.59 5.31
CA ASP A 254 9.73 29.98 5.22
C ASP A 254 9.44 30.41 3.77
N ASP A 255 10.28 29.99 2.80
CA ASP A 255 10.15 30.32 1.37
C ASP A 255 9.57 29.17 0.53
N ALA A 256 9.11 28.09 1.16
CA ALA A 256 8.64 26.90 0.45
C ALA A 256 7.19 27.07 -0.03
N ALA A 257 6.90 26.56 -1.23
CA ALA A 257 5.58 26.67 -1.83
C ALA A 257 4.54 25.80 -1.08
N PRO A 258 3.25 26.19 -1.08
CA PRO A 258 2.18 25.29 -0.67
C PRO A 258 2.21 23.98 -1.46
N GLY A 259 1.90 22.87 -0.78
CA GLY A 259 1.97 21.52 -1.34
C GLY A 259 3.31 20.81 -1.11
N THR A 260 4.39 21.54 -0.80
CA THR A 260 5.71 21.00 -0.47
C THR A 260 5.61 19.99 0.68
N VAL A 261 6.20 18.81 0.48
CA VAL A 261 6.33 17.76 1.49
C VAL A 261 7.67 17.90 2.20
N VAL A 262 7.62 18.00 3.51
CA VAL A 262 8.78 18.19 4.37
C VAL A 262 8.97 16.95 5.25
N HIS A 263 10.15 16.33 5.17
CA HIS A 263 10.56 15.30 6.12
C HIS A 263 11.44 15.89 7.20
N VAL A 264 11.05 15.69 8.45
CA VAL A 264 11.79 16.13 9.63
C VAL A 264 12.43 14.90 10.28
N VAL A 265 13.76 14.83 10.25
CA VAL A 265 14.51 13.82 11.02
C VAL A 265 14.60 14.33 12.46
N ALA A 266 13.98 13.66 13.42
CA ALA A 266 13.89 14.14 14.79
C ALA A 266 14.11 13.02 15.81
N THR A 267 15.18 13.12 16.60
CA THR A 267 15.47 12.23 17.73
C THR A 267 14.88 12.71 19.05
N ASP A 268 14.18 13.84 19.04
CA ASP A 268 13.50 14.40 20.21
C ASP A 268 12.33 13.49 20.64
N PRO A 269 12.30 13.03 21.91
CA PRO A 269 11.18 12.26 22.43
C PRO A 269 9.83 12.97 22.37
N ALA A 270 9.81 14.31 22.33
CA ALA A 270 8.58 15.10 22.24
C ALA A 270 8.07 15.32 20.80
N ALA A 271 8.89 15.06 19.77
CA ALA A 271 8.52 15.24 18.36
C ALA A 271 7.21 14.54 17.93
N PRO A 272 6.87 13.32 18.40
CA PRO A 272 5.59 12.68 18.10
C PRO A 272 4.35 13.45 18.57
N LEU A 273 4.50 14.36 19.55
CA LEU A 273 3.43 15.20 20.08
C LEU A 273 3.51 16.62 19.51
N ASP A 274 4.71 17.19 19.48
CA ASP A 274 4.94 18.59 19.13
C ASP A 274 4.75 18.87 17.64
N LEU A 275 5.20 17.97 16.75
CA LEU A 275 5.04 18.17 15.30
C LEU A 275 3.56 18.17 14.87
N PRO A 276 2.71 17.20 15.29
CA PRO A 276 1.28 17.27 15.02
C PRO A 276 0.62 18.53 15.61
N ALA A 277 0.97 18.89 16.86
CA ALA A 277 0.39 20.08 17.50
C ALA A 277 0.77 21.37 16.78
N TRP A 278 2.03 21.50 16.36
CA TRP A 278 2.52 22.64 15.60
C TRP A 278 1.88 22.71 14.20
N CYS A 279 1.73 21.58 13.50
CA CYS A 279 1.02 21.53 12.23
C CYS A 279 -0.44 21.96 12.39
N HIS A 280 -1.14 21.44 13.41
CA HIS A 280 -2.52 21.82 13.71
C HIS A 280 -2.67 23.32 14.00
N MET A 281 -1.78 23.88 14.82
CA MET A 281 -1.79 25.30 15.18
C MET A 281 -1.52 26.21 13.97
N THR A 282 -0.62 25.80 13.07
CA THR A 282 -0.26 26.56 11.87
C THR A 282 -1.18 26.29 10.68
N GLY A 283 -1.98 25.23 10.71
CA GLY A 283 -2.84 24.82 9.59
C GLY A 283 -2.12 24.02 8.50
N HIS A 284 -0.92 23.50 8.77
CA HIS A 284 -0.24 22.53 7.92
C HIS A 284 -0.78 21.11 8.13
N ASP A 285 -0.63 20.25 7.13
CA ASP A 285 -1.06 18.86 7.25
C ASP A 285 0.06 18.01 7.85
N TYR A 286 -0.20 17.38 8.99
CA TYR A 286 0.71 16.36 9.53
C TYR A 286 0.45 15.02 8.84
N LEU A 287 1.45 14.48 8.15
CA LEU A 287 1.35 13.23 7.39
C LEU A 287 1.76 11.99 8.19
N GLY A 288 2.31 12.17 9.39
CA GLY A 288 2.69 11.07 10.28
C GLY A 288 4.16 10.67 10.22
N PRO A 289 4.55 9.63 10.98
CA PRO A 289 5.89 9.07 10.92
C PRO A 289 6.14 8.36 9.59
N VAL A 290 7.37 8.46 9.09
CA VAL A 290 7.84 7.79 7.89
C VAL A 290 8.60 6.52 8.29
N PRO A 291 8.21 5.33 7.81
CA PRO A 291 8.94 4.10 8.10
C PRO A 291 10.40 4.17 7.63
N GLY A 292 11.35 3.75 8.47
CA GLY A 292 12.77 3.72 8.15
C GLY A 292 13.65 3.53 9.38
N GLU A 293 14.98 3.45 9.16
CA GLU A 293 15.96 3.27 10.24
C GLU A 293 16.09 4.51 11.15
N ARG A 294 15.73 5.69 10.65
CA ARG A 294 15.78 6.95 11.38
C ARG A 294 14.37 7.42 11.75
N PRO A 295 14.20 8.10 12.90
CA PRO A 295 12.90 8.69 13.27
C PRO A 295 12.62 9.90 12.37
N VAL A 296 11.78 9.69 11.36
CA VAL A 296 11.40 10.72 10.39
C VAL A 296 9.90 10.97 10.47
N TYR A 297 9.49 12.22 10.39
CA TYR A 297 8.10 12.65 10.41
C TYR A 297 7.81 13.53 9.19
N ALA A 298 6.69 13.31 8.52
CA ALA A 298 6.30 14.03 7.33
C ALA A 298 5.18 15.04 7.62
N LEU A 299 5.26 16.20 6.97
CA LEU A 299 4.22 17.22 6.95
C LEU A 299 4.12 17.86 5.56
N ARG A 300 2.96 18.45 5.24
CA ARG A 300 2.71 19.15 3.98
C ARG A 300 2.37 20.60 4.26
N LEU A 301 3.03 21.50 3.54
CA LEU A 301 2.76 22.94 3.63
C LEU A 301 1.44 23.29 2.94
N THR A 302 0.73 24.25 3.50
CA THR A 302 -0.62 24.64 3.07
C THR A 302 -0.66 26.14 2.78
N ALA A 303 -1.44 26.54 1.79
CA ALA A 303 -1.46 27.93 1.33
C ALA A 303 -2.08 28.92 2.33
N GLY A 304 -2.93 28.41 3.24
CA GLY A 304 -3.59 29.20 4.28
C GLY A 304 -2.91 29.12 5.64
N ALA A 305 -1.66 28.66 5.71
CA ALA A 305 -0.98 28.47 6.98
C ALA A 305 -0.74 29.79 7.71
N VAL A 306 -0.93 29.77 9.03
CA VAL A 306 -0.70 30.92 9.90
C VAL A 306 0.80 31.05 10.16
N ALA A 307 1.38 32.17 9.73
CA ALA A 307 2.77 32.49 10.02
C ALA A 307 3.02 32.58 11.52
N THR A 308 4.19 32.15 11.99
CA THR A 308 4.58 32.17 13.42
C THR A 308 5.68 33.19 13.67
N ARG A 309 5.94 33.54 14.94
CA ARG A 309 7.00 34.49 15.32
C ARG A 309 8.41 33.90 15.19
N PRO A 310 9.42 34.66 14.67
CA PRO A 310 10.77 34.14 14.42
C PRO A 310 11.48 33.56 15.65
N ASP A 311 11.18 34.09 16.82
CA ASP A 311 11.76 33.72 18.12
C ASP A 311 10.87 32.77 18.94
N ALA A 312 9.60 32.61 18.55
CA ALA A 312 8.60 31.82 19.25
C ALA A 312 7.69 31.10 18.25
N PRO A 313 8.13 29.97 17.66
CA PRO A 313 7.38 29.25 16.61
C PRO A 313 6.05 28.64 17.08
N TRP A 314 5.75 28.68 18.38
CA TRP A 314 4.47 28.31 18.99
C TRP A 314 3.50 29.49 19.15
N HIS A 315 3.87 30.68 18.69
CA HIS A 315 2.98 31.86 18.68
C HIS A 315 2.75 32.33 17.25
N PRO A 316 1.48 32.50 16.82
CA PRO A 316 1.15 33.18 15.58
C PRO A 316 1.80 34.58 15.51
N ALA A 317 2.31 34.94 14.34
CA ALA A 317 2.80 36.29 14.08
C ALA A 317 1.61 37.27 14.02
N GLY A 318 1.77 38.45 14.61
CA GLY A 318 0.75 39.50 14.50
C GLY A 318 0.63 40.03 13.06
N PRO A 319 -0.49 40.67 12.67
CA PRO A 319 -0.70 41.21 11.33
C PRO A 319 0.41 42.17 10.86
N GLN A 320 1.06 42.86 11.81
CA GLN A 320 2.12 43.84 11.56
C GLN A 320 3.51 43.22 11.46
N GLU A 321 3.74 42.05 12.07
CA GLU A 321 5.03 41.32 12.04
C GLU A 321 5.17 40.45 10.80
N ALA A 322 4.06 40.02 10.19
CA ALA A 322 4.07 39.28 8.92
C ALA A 322 4.41 40.15 7.69
N ALA A 323 4.19 41.47 7.78
CA ALA A 323 4.45 42.42 6.70
C ALA A 323 5.88 42.99 6.70
N ASP A 324 6.49 43.09 7.88
CA ASP A 324 7.87 43.50 8.05
C ASP A 324 8.77 42.26 8.05
N GLY A 325 9.37 41.92 6.90
CA GLY A 325 10.41 40.88 6.80
C GLY A 325 11.56 41.08 7.81
N PRO A 326 12.50 40.11 7.91
CA PRO A 326 13.44 40.02 9.04
C PRO A 326 14.23 41.32 9.24
N ARG A 327 13.91 42.06 10.32
CA ARG A 327 14.67 43.24 10.73
C ARG A 327 16.01 42.78 11.30
N GLU A 328 17.11 43.20 10.67
CA GLU A 328 18.45 43.03 11.23
C GLU A 328 18.50 43.64 12.64
N THR A 329 18.92 42.83 13.61
CA THR A 329 19.18 43.30 14.97
C THR A 329 20.33 44.32 14.94
N PRO A 330 20.22 45.49 15.59
CA PRO A 330 21.31 46.45 15.61
C PRO A 330 22.52 45.83 16.32
N ARG A 331 23.66 45.76 15.62
CA ARG A 331 24.92 45.29 16.20
C ARG A 331 25.25 46.14 17.43
N ARG A 332 25.44 45.49 18.59
CA ARG A 332 25.95 46.15 19.79
C ARG A 332 27.31 46.81 19.48
N PRO A 333 27.59 48.03 19.94
CA PRO A 333 28.91 48.64 19.76
C PRO A 333 29.96 47.82 20.51
N GLY A 334 31.04 47.43 19.84
CA GLY A 334 32.16 46.71 20.43
C GLY A 334 32.92 47.56 21.46
N PRO A 335 33.71 46.94 22.36
CA PRO A 335 34.42 47.66 23.41
C PRO A 335 35.52 48.55 22.82
N ARG A 336 35.55 49.82 23.24
CA ARG A 336 36.60 50.79 22.89
C ARG A 336 37.94 50.28 23.43
N ARG A 337 38.90 50.00 22.54
CA ARG A 337 40.31 49.78 22.91
C ARG A 337 40.92 51.11 23.33
N SER A 338 41.41 51.19 24.57
CA SER A 338 42.27 52.27 25.04
C SER A 338 43.65 52.14 24.38
N GLY A 339 44.05 53.18 23.65
CA GLY A 339 45.39 53.30 23.09
C GLY A 339 46.39 53.73 24.16
N ALA A 340 47.50 53.01 24.26
CA ALA A 340 48.70 53.46 24.97
C ALA A 340 49.56 54.29 24.01
N PRO A 341 50.12 55.44 24.42
CA PRO A 341 51.03 56.21 23.58
C PRO A 341 52.45 55.64 23.69
N SER A 342 53.07 55.42 22.54
CA SER A 342 54.51 55.19 22.39
C SER A 342 55.24 56.52 22.58
N GLY A 343 56.09 56.60 23.61
CA GLY A 343 56.93 57.74 23.92
C GLY A 343 58.40 57.35 23.87
N THR A 344 59.12 58.04 23.00
CA THR A 344 60.55 57.96 22.66
C THR A 344 61.47 58.27 23.85
N VAL A 345 62.54 57.49 24.00
CA VAL A 345 63.68 57.78 24.90
C VAL A 345 64.76 58.53 24.09
N PRO A 346 65.26 59.69 24.55
CA PRO A 346 66.55 60.21 24.11
C PRO A 346 67.63 59.97 25.18
N ASP A 347 68.83 59.86 24.63
CA ASP A 347 70.13 59.52 25.22
C ASP A 347 70.64 60.53 26.27
N ARG A 348 71.12 60.03 27.42
CA ARG A 348 72.23 60.55 28.24
C ARG A 348 72.51 59.68 29.46
#